data_AF-A0A3S8U5C7-F1
#
_entry.id   AF-A0A3S8U5C7-F1
#
_cell.length_a   1.000
_cell.length_b   1.000
_cell.length_c   1.000
_cell.angle_alpha   90.00
_cell.angle_beta   90.00
_cell.angle_gamma   90.00
#
_symmetry.space_group_name_H-M   'P 1'
#
loop_
_entity.id
_entity.type
_entity.pdbx_description
1 polymer ?
#
loop_
_entity_poly.entity_id
_entity_poly.type
_entity_poly.pdbx_seq_one_letter_code
_entity_poly.pdbx_strand_id
1 'polypeptide(L)'
;MSASIDTHGKKKILMIVANPGTSATTGWPVGFWWAELTHPYWTFTEAGYDVEIVSPKGGDLVADGFSDPEDASGYSAADILSLGFKTSAKHANLLKGTRSIAEVDPTAYDAIFVAGGQSPMVTMIDDTALHAFVAKTYEAVKIVAVVCHGTCILLKTRLSNGDLLVKGKTWTGFANTEEAFADAWAGQKIQPFWIEDEAKKLEGTNFIVNGMFKPFAIRDGNLITGQQQFSGAAAAELVVQTLGR
;
A
#
# COMPACT_ATOMS: atom_id res chain seq x y z
N MET A 1 -23.27 28.92 -2.32
CA MET A 1 -22.22 28.01 -1.84
C MET A 1 -22.35 27.91 -0.33
N SER A 2 -23.01 26.87 0.20
CA SER A 2 -22.99 26.62 1.63
C SER A 2 -21.66 25.96 1.96
N ALA A 3 -20.69 26.77 2.42
CA ALA A 3 -19.51 26.25 3.08
C ALA A 3 -19.97 25.65 4.41
N SER A 4 -20.41 24.39 4.40
CA SER A 4 -20.48 23.62 5.63
C SER A 4 -19.04 23.41 6.08
N ILE A 5 -18.63 24.15 7.10
CA ILE A 5 -17.42 23.82 7.85
C ILE A 5 -17.60 22.38 8.31
N ASP A 6 -16.75 21.48 7.84
CA ASP A 6 -16.70 20.10 8.34
C ASP A 6 -16.33 20.19 9.83
N THR A 7 -17.34 19.97 10.68
CA THR A 7 -17.23 20.05 12.14
C THR A 7 -16.68 18.77 12.74
N HIS A 8 -16.41 17.74 11.93
CA HIS A 8 -15.73 16.54 12.40
C HIS A 8 -14.24 16.84 12.56
N GLY A 9 -13.67 16.42 13.70
CA GLY A 9 -12.25 16.55 13.96
C GLY A 9 -11.39 16.01 12.82
N LYS A 10 -10.16 16.52 12.71
CA LYS A 10 -9.22 16.16 11.64
C LYS A 10 -9.12 14.64 11.51
N LYS A 11 -9.48 14.10 10.33
CA LYS A 11 -9.46 12.66 10.06
C LYS A 11 -8.03 12.14 10.13
N LYS A 12 -7.87 10.91 10.61
CA LYS A 12 -6.56 10.29 10.83
C LYS A 12 -6.38 9.08 9.92
N ILE A 13 -5.27 9.05 9.20
CA ILE A 13 -4.87 7.96 8.32
C ILE A 13 -3.59 7.33 8.88
N LEU A 14 -3.59 6.01 9.00
CA LEU A 14 -2.38 5.26 9.32
C LEU A 14 -1.82 4.63 8.05
N MET A 15 -0.69 5.13 7.58
CA MET A 15 0.05 4.54 6.47
C MET A 15 0.98 3.45 6.98
N ILE A 16 0.81 2.23 6.49
CA ILE A 16 1.64 1.08 6.83
C ILE A 16 2.58 0.80 5.67
N VAL A 17 3.87 0.86 5.94
CA VAL A 17 4.93 0.73 4.94
C VAL A 17 5.82 -0.45 5.31
N ALA A 18 6.19 -1.25 4.32
CA ALA A 18 7.02 -2.44 4.55
C ALA A 18 8.41 -2.07 5.08
N ASN A 19 8.85 -2.80 6.10
CA ASN A 19 10.24 -2.78 6.54
C ASN A 19 11.17 -3.21 5.38
N PRO A 20 12.45 -2.79 5.37
CA PRO A 20 13.41 -3.30 4.39
C PRO A 20 13.56 -4.82 4.48
N GLY A 21 13.80 -5.46 3.34
CA GLY A 21 13.96 -6.90 3.22
C GLY A 21 15.01 -7.29 2.19
N THR A 22 15.14 -8.59 1.96
CA THR A 22 15.97 -9.15 0.89
C THR A 22 15.13 -10.13 0.09
N SER A 23 15.09 -9.96 -1.23
CA SER A 23 14.37 -10.88 -2.11
C SER A 23 14.97 -12.28 -2.00
N ALA A 24 14.13 -13.27 -1.67
CA ALA A 24 14.54 -14.67 -1.66
C ALA A 24 14.83 -15.22 -3.07
N THR A 25 14.35 -14.54 -4.11
CA THR A 25 14.50 -14.96 -5.50
C THR A 25 15.74 -14.35 -6.16
N THR A 26 15.98 -13.04 -5.96
CA THR A 26 17.10 -12.32 -6.61
C THR A 26 18.27 -12.01 -5.67
N GLY A 27 18.07 -12.09 -4.36
CA GLY A 27 19.05 -11.66 -3.36
C GLY A 27 19.17 -10.14 -3.21
N TRP A 28 18.34 -9.36 -3.91
CA TRP A 28 18.41 -7.90 -3.88
C TRP A 28 17.87 -7.33 -2.57
N PRO A 29 18.45 -6.21 -2.07
CA PRO A 29 17.78 -5.41 -1.06
C PRO A 29 16.47 -4.84 -1.65
N VAL A 30 15.37 -5.02 -0.93
CA VAL A 30 14.04 -4.58 -1.33
C VAL A 30 13.40 -3.75 -0.23
N GLY A 31 12.50 -2.85 -0.62
CA GLY A 31 11.89 -1.84 0.21
C GLY A 31 10.45 -1.54 -0.21
N PHE A 32 10.00 -0.36 0.18
CA PHE A 32 8.72 0.19 -0.30
C PHE A 32 8.91 0.93 -1.63
N TRP A 33 7.84 1.11 -2.40
CA TRP A 33 7.88 1.92 -3.61
C TRP A 33 7.61 3.40 -3.31
N TRP A 34 8.51 4.31 -3.67
CA TRP A 34 8.42 5.75 -3.35
C TRP A 34 7.06 6.38 -3.66
N ALA A 35 6.59 6.27 -4.91
CA ALA A 35 5.30 6.84 -5.32
C ALA A 35 4.09 6.29 -4.54
N GLU A 36 4.18 5.04 -4.05
CA GLU A 36 3.11 4.41 -3.28
C GLU A 36 3.09 4.82 -1.81
N LEU A 37 4.11 5.55 -1.35
CA LEU A 37 4.11 6.25 -0.08
C LEU A 37 3.78 7.73 -0.28
N THR A 38 4.49 8.40 -1.17
CA THR A 38 4.48 9.87 -1.23
C THR A 38 3.24 10.42 -1.90
N HIS A 39 2.69 9.75 -2.91
CA HIS A 39 1.48 10.22 -3.59
C HIS A 39 0.25 10.05 -2.71
N PRO A 40 0.00 8.91 -2.02
CA PRO A 40 -1.05 8.82 -1.02
C PRO A 40 -0.88 9.80 0.12
N TYR A 41 0.34 9.96 0.66
CA TYR A 41 0.62 10.94 1.71
C TYR A 41 0.22 12.35 1.28
N TRP A 42 0.62 12.75 0.06
CA TRP A 42 0.24 14.03 -0.52
C TRP A 42 -1.29 14.17 -0.64
N THR A 43 -1.97 13.18 -1.24
CA THR A 43 -3.43 13.18 -1.37
C THR A 43 -4.14 13.35 -0.02
N PHE A 44 -3.70 12.65 1.03
CA PHE A 44 -4.30 12.76 2.36
C PHE A 44 -4.02 14.10 3.03
N THR A 45 -2.78 14.58 2.95
CA THR A 45 -2.40 15.85 3.60
C THR A 45 -3.04 17.06 2.91
N GLU A 46 -3.16 17.05 1.58
CA GLU A 46 -3.90 18.07 0.81
C GLU A 46 -5.40 18.05 1.13
N ALA A 47 -5.98 16.86 1.37
CA ALA A 47 -7.36 16.74 1.89
C ALA A 47 -7.50 17.21 3.35
N GLY A 48 -6.40 17.62 3.99
CA GLY A 48 -6.38 18.12 5.36
C GLY A 48 -6.44 17.02 6.42
N TYR A 49 -5.99 15.80 6.12
CA TYR A 49 -5.93 14.69 7.08
C TYR A 49 -4.62 14.67 7.86
N ASP A 50 -4.65 14.10 9.06
CA ASP A 50 -3.46 13.72 9.80
C ASP A 50 -2.98 12.36 9.32
N VAL A 51 -1.69 12.25 8.99
CA VAL A 51 -1.10 11.02 8.48
C VAL A 51 0.03 10.59 9.40
N GLU A 52 -0.06 9.37 9.92
CA GLU A 52 1.02 8.71 10.65
C GLU A 52 1.60 7.59 9.78
N ILE A 53 2.92 7.52 9.68
CA ILE A 53 3.63 6.46 8.95
C ILE A 53 4.19 5.48 9.99
N VAL A 54 3.82 4.20 9.85
CA VAL A 54 4.31 3.09 10.66
C VAL A 54 4.83 1.96 9.78
N SER A 55 5.53 1.02 10.40
CA SER A 55 5.92 -0.23 9.77
C SER A 55 5.54 -1.41 10.66
N PRO A 56 5.39 -2.63 10.11
CA PRO A 56 5.05 -3.80 10.94
C PRO A 56 5.97 -3.96 12.16
N LYS A 57 7.29 -3.85 11.96
CA LYS A 57 8.30 -4.07 13.00
C LYS A 57 8.86 -2.79 13.63
N GLY A 58 8.43 -1.62 13.17
CA GLY A 58 9.05 -0.34 13.53
C GLY A 58 10.44 -0.17 12.89
N GLY A 59 11.11 0.92 13.24
CA GLY A 59 12.47 1.24 12.77
C GLY A 59 12.52 2.02 11.45
N ASP A 60 13.69 2.03 10.83
CA ASP A 60 13.93 2.78 9.60
C ASP A 60 13.32 2.09 8.37
N LEU A 61 12.70 2.91 7.51
CA LEU A 61 12.20 2.49 6.21
C LEU A 61 13.23 2.78 5.11
N VAL A 62 13.29 1.88 4.12
CA VAL A 62 14.15 2.01 2.94
C VAL A 62 13.31 1.73 1.71
N ALA A 63 13.47 2.55 0.69
CA ALA A 63 12.75 2.38 -0.58
C ALA A 63 13.43 1.33 -1.47
N ASP A 64 12.66 0.75 -2.39
CA ASP A 64 13.20 0.05 -3.54
C ASP A 64 14.02 1.01 -4.40
N GLY A 65 15.26 0.62 -4.75
CA GLY A 65 16.19 1.48 -5.50
C GLY A 65 15.59 2.02 -6.80
N PHE A 66 14.92 1.17 -7.59
CA PHE A 66 14.29 1.59 -8.85
C PHE A 66 13.16 2.60 -8.69
N SER A 67 12.54 2.66 -7.52
CA SER A 67 11.52 3.66 -7.25
C SER A 67 12.11 5.03 -6.94
N ASP A 68 13.41 5.11 -6.65
CA ASP A 68 14.10 6.35 -6.26
C ASP A 68 14.24 7.30 -7.46
N PRO A 69 13.74 8.55 -7.36
CA PRO A 69 13.90 9.56 -8.40
C PRO A 69 15.37 9.90 -8.72
N GLU A 70 16.30 9.60 -7.82
CA GLU A 70 17.74 9.83 -8.01
C GLU A 70 18.50 8.55 -8.39
N ASP A 71 17.81 7.43 -8.63
CA ASP A 71 18.45 6.21 -9.12
C ASP A 71 19.10 6.43 -10.49
N ALA A 72 20.25 5.81 -10.71
CA ALA A 72 21.03 5.97 -11.94
C ALA A 72 20.30 5.50 -13.21
N SER A 73 19.30 4.62 -13.08
CA SER A 73 18.46 4.20 -14.21
C SER A 73 17.59 5.34 -14.77
N GLY A 74 17.30 6.36 -13.96
CA GLY A 74 16.38 7.44 -14.30
C GLY A 74 14.91 7.01 -14.42
N TYR A 75 14.56 5.79 -14.00
CA TYR A 75 13.20 5.23 -14.17
C TYR A 75 12.13 6.12 -13.52
N SER A 76 12.38 6.58 -12.30
CA SER A 76 11.47 7.44 -11.52
C SER A 76 11.86 8.92 -11.54
N ALA A 77 12.75 9.36 -12.43
CA ALA A 77 13.30 10.73 -12.39
C ALA A 77 12.24 11.84 -12.53
N ALA A 78 11.09 11.54 -13.13
CA ALA A 78 9.98 12.47 -13.28
C ALA A 78 9.11 12.60 -12.00
N ASP A 79 9.32 11.75 -10.99
CA ASP A 79 8.56 11.78 -9.73
C ASP A 79 9.09 12.86 -8.77
N ILE A 80 8.77 14.09 -9.11
CA ILE A 80 9.16 15.28 -8.33
C ILE A 80 8.52 15.31 -6.93
N LEU A 81 7.38 14.63 -6.73
CA LEU A 81 6.73 14.53 -5.42
C LEU A 81 7.58 13.68 -4.48
N SER A 82 8.01 12.50 -4.94
CA SER A 82 8.91 11.65 -4.16
C SER A 82 10.26 12.31 -3.92
N LEU A 83 10.81 13.02 -4.92
CA LEU A 83 12.05 13.76 -4.77
C LEU A 83 11.92 14.86 -3.70
N GLY A 84 10.82 15.62 -3.72
CA GLY A 84 10.54 16.65 -2.73
C GLY A 84 10.37 16.08 -1.32
N PHE A 85 9.67 14.96 -1.18
CA PHE A 85 9.52 14.26 0.11
C PHE A 85 10.88 13.79 0.64
N LYS A 86 11.67 13.14 -0.21
CA LYS A 86 13.00 12.60 0.13
C LYS A 86 14.00 13.69 0.52
N THR A 87 14.02 14.80 -0.19
CA THR A 87 15.00 15.89 0.03
C THR A 87 14.58 16.85 1.13
N SER A 88 13.32 16.87 1.52
CA SER A 88 12.84 17.65 2.66
C SER A 88 13.17 16.95 3.98
N ALA A 89 14.07 17.54 4.78
CA ALA A 89 14.48 16.98 6.07
C ALA A 89 13.30 16.63 7.00
N LYS A 90 12.24 17.46 7.01
CA LYS A 90 11.04 17.21 7.81
C LYS A 90 10.31 15.92 7.36
N HIS A 91 10.13 15.73 6.06
CA HIS A 91 9.37 14.61 5.52
C HIS A 91 10.22 13.33 5.49
N ALA A 92 11.49 13.43 5.10
CA ALA A 92 12.44 12.32 5.17
C ALA A 92 12.57 11.75 6.59
N ASN A 93 12.49 12.59 7.63
CA ASN A 93 12.53 12.13 9.01
C ASN A 93 11.30 11.30 9.41
N LEU A 94 10.18 11.35 8.68
CA LEU A 94 9.02 10.47 8.91
C LEU A 94 9.33 9.00 8.62
N LEU A 95 10.41 8.72 7.87
CA LEU A 95 10.86 7.37 7.53
C LEU A 95 11.87 6.81 8.54
N LYS A 96 12.24 7.60 9.56
CA LYS A 96 13.24 7.25 10.57
C LYS A 96 12.58 6.85 11.88
N GLY A 97 12.99 5.71 12.43
CA GLY A 97 12.49 5.23 13.72
C GLY A 97 10.96 5.12 13.79
N THR A 98 10.32 4.63 12.72
CA THR A 98 8.86 4.44 12.70
C THR A 98 8.41 3.55 13.84
N ARG A 99 7.20 3.77 14.34
CA ARG A 99 6.59 2.88 15.32
C ARG A 99 6.20 1.56 14.68
N SER A 100 6.20 0.51 15.49
CA SER A 100 5.62 -0.78 15.13
C SER A 100 4.09 -0.73 15.16
N ILE A 101 3.44 -1.57 14.34
CA ILE A 101 1.99 -1.79 14.44
C ILE A 101 1.55 -2.30 15.82
N ALA A 102 2.45 -2.91 16.60
CA ALA A 102 2.18 -3.34 17.97
C ALA A 102 1.99 -2.18 18.95
N GLU A 103 2.47 -0.98 18.60
CA GLU A 103 2.40 0.22 19.44
C GLU A 103 1.17 1.08 19.14
N VAL A 104 0.43 0.79 18.07
CA VAL A 104 -0.72 1.58 17.60
C VAL A 104 -2.02 0.78 17.67
N ASP A 105 -3.12 1.43 18.03
CA ASP A 105 -4.45 0.84 17.92
C ASP A 105 -5.10 1.25 16.58
N PRO A 106 -5.40 0.30 15.67
CA PRO A 106 -5.99 0.66 14.37
C PRO A 106 -7.34 1.37 14.48
N THR A 107 -8.08 1.17 15.58
CA THR A 107 -9.43 1.73 15.73
C THR A 107 -9.42 3.24 16.00
N ALA A 108 -8.26 3.78 16.40
CA ALA A 108 -8.03 5.21 16.61
C ALA A 108 -7.88 6.01 15.30
N TYR A 109 -7.83 5.32 14.16
CA TYR A 109 -7.74 5.92 12.82
C TYR A 109 -9.08 5.77 12.08
N ASP A 110 -9.30 6.63 11.09
CA ASP A 110 -10.46 6.57 10.20
C ASP A 110 -10.21 5.59 9.03
N ALA A 111 -8.95 5.47 8.61
CA ALA A 111 -8.52 4.53 7.58
C ALA A 111 -7.08 4.05 7.79
N ILE A 112 -6.77 2.88 7.25
CA ILE A 112 -5.39 2.44 7.03
C ILE A 112 -5.08 2.41 5.53
N PHE A 113 -3.83 2.67 5.18
CA PHE A 113 -3.33 2.58 3.82
C PHE A 113 -2.02 1.80 3.79
N VAL A 114 -2.00 0.63 3.17
CA VAL A 114 -0.83 -0.23 3.06
C VAL A 114 -0.16 0.00 1.70
N ALA A 115 1.06 0.55 1.74
CA ALA A 115 1.89 0.77 0.55
C ALA A 115 2.51 -0.55 0.06
N GLY A 116 2.80 -0.63 -1.24
CA GLY A 116 3.50 -1.76 -1.85
C GLY A 116 5.00 -1.52 -2.01
N GLY A 117 5.55 -1.89 -3.17
CA GLY A 117 6.97 -2.17 -3.39
C GLY A 117 7.28 -3.66 -3.33
N GLN A 118 8.53 -4.06 -3.52
CA GLN A 118 8.90 -5.47 -3.55
C GLN A 118 8.98 -6.10 -2.15
N SER A 119 9.28 -5.31 -1.10
CA SER A 119 9.40 -5.84 0.27
C SER A 119 8.17 -6.55 0.83
N PRO A 120 6.91 -6.09 0.63
CA PRO A 120 5.71 -6.80 1.08
C PRO A 120 5.69 -8.30 0.75
N MET A 121 6.19 -8.68 -0.43
CA MET A 121 6.22 -10.07 -0.90
C MET A 121 7.09 -10.98 -0.04
N VAL A 122 8.03 -10.41 0.74
CA VAL A 122 8.91 -11.16 1.65
C VAL A 122 8.67 -10.82 3.13
N THR A 123 8.29 -9.60 3.47
CA THR A 123 8.13 -9.16 4.86
C THR A 123 6.70 -9.23 5.38
N MET A 124 5.69 -9.16 4.52
CA MET A 124 4.27 -9.03 4.93
C MET A 124 3.41 -10.26 4.61
N ILE A 125 3.80 -11.05 3.61
CA ILE A 125 2.98 -12.20 3.15
C ILE A 125 2.68 -13.21 4.26
N ASP A 126 3.59 -13.43 5.22
CA ASP A 126 3.42 -14.35 6.35
C ASP A 126 3.42 -13.64 7.72
N ASP A 127 3.26 -12.31 7.73
CA ASP A 127 3.16 -11.53 8.96
C ASP A 127 1.74 -11.64 9.55
N THR A 128 1.55 -12.63 10.42
CA THR A 128 0.26 -12.90 11.06
C THR A 128 -0.21 -11.77 11.96
N ALA A 129 0.70 -10.97 12.53
CA ALA A 129 0.35 -9.81 13.34
C ALA A 129 -0.21 -8.69 12.47
N LEU A 130 0.40 -8.45 11.30
CA LEU A 130 -0.12 -7.50 10.31
C LEU A 130 -1.49 -7.95 9.77
N HIS A 131 -1.66 -9.24 9.46
CA HIS A 131 -2.95 -9.75 8.96
C HIS A 131 -4.05 -9.56 10.00
N ALA A 132 -3.77 -9.88 11.28
CA ALA A 132 -4.71 -9.64 12.37
C ALA A 132 -5.01 -8.14 12.57
N PHE A 133 -4.02 -7.28 12.42
CA PHE A 133 -4.18 -5.83 12.49
C PHE A 133 -5.12 -5.31 11.39
N VAL A 134 -4.94 -5.76 10.15
CA VAL A 134 -5.78 -5.40 9.00
C VAL A 134 -7.21 -5.93 9.17
N ALA A 135 -7.37 -7.19 9.59
CA ALA A 135 -8.68 -7.77 9.87
C ALA A 135 -9.43 -6.98 10.96
N LYS A 136 -8.77 -6.71 12.10
CA LYS A 136 -9.34 -5.89 13.20
C LYS A 136 -9.78 -4.51 12.71
N THR A 137 -8.98 -3.88 11.85
CA THR A 137 -9.30 -2.58 11.25
C THR A 137 -10.59 -2.65 10.43
N TYR A 138 -10.66 -3.64 9.53
CA TYR A 138 -11.81 -3.84 8.65
C TYR A 138 -13.09 -4.16 9.45
N GLU A 139 -12.99 -5.02 10.47
CA GLU A 139 -14.11 -5.40 11.35
C GLU A 139 -14.59 -4.25 12.24
N ALA A 140 -13.72 -3.29 12.55
CA ALA A 140 -14.08 -2.02 13.19
C ALA A 140 -14.76 -1.02 12.24
N VAL A 141 -15.18 -1.48 11.04
CA VAL A 141 -15.87 -0.69 10.01
C VAL A 141 -15.02 0.51 9.54
N LYS A 142 -13.70 0.40 9.64
CA LYS A 142 -12.75 1.39 9.10
C LYS A 142 -12.40 1.05 7.66
N ILE A 143 -11.91 2.04 6.93
CA ILE A 143 -11.47 1.84 5.55
C ILE A 143 -10.10 1.16 5.57
N VAL A 144 -9.95 0.11 4.75
CA VAL A 144 -8.69 -0.57 4.49
C VAL A 144 -8.32 -0.35 3.03
N ALA A 145 -7.26 0.41 2.78
CA ALA A 145 -6.68 0.58 1.46
C ALA A 145 -5.36 -0.19 1.34
N VAL A 146 -5.15 -0.91 0.24
CA VAL A 146 -3.94 -1.69 -0.01
C VAL A 146 -3.55 -1.59 -1.49
N VAL A 147 -2.29 -1.32 -1.81
CA VAL A 147 -1.86 -1.10 -3.21
C VAL A 147 -0.73 -2.03 -3.64
N CYS A 148 -0.66 -2.28 -4.96
CA CYS A 148 0.45 -2.96 -5.62
C CYS A 148 0.75 -4.32 -4.98
N HIS A 149 2.01 -4.63 -4.73
CA HIS A 149 2.44 -5.85 -4.03
C HIS A 149 2.03 -5.91 -2.56
N GLY A 150 1.66 -4.79 -1.95
CA GLY A 150 1.06 -4.77 -0.61
C GLY A 150 -0.20 -5.62 -0.54
N THR A 151 -0.91 -5.79 -1.66
CA THR A 151 -2.13 -6.61 -1.77
C THR A 151 -1.88 -8.10 -1.53
N CYS A 152 -0.63 -8.56 -1.47
CA CYS A 152 -0.29 -9.94 -1.15
C CYS A 152 -0.83 -10.37 0.22
N ILE A 153 -0.97 -9.44 1.18
CA ILE A 153 -1.54 -9.74 2.49
C ILE A 153 -3.01 -10.21 2.41
N LEU A 154 -3.74 -9.78 1.38
CA LEU A 154 -5.14 -10.13 1.18
C LEU A 154 -5.34 -11.58 0.75
N LEU A 155 -4.28 -12.25 0.27
CA LEU A 155 -4.29 -13.68 -0.03
C LEU A 155 -4.47 -14.55 1.23
N LYS A 156 -4.09 -14.03 2.40
CA LYS A 156 -4.06 -14.79 3.67
C LYS A 156 -4.80 -14.13 4.83
N THR A 157 -5.12 -12.84 4.75
CA THR A 157 -5.84 -12.14 5.81
C THR A 157 -7.25 -12.69 5.98
N ARG A 158 -7.54 -13.22 7.18
CA ARG A 158 -8.84 -13.77 7.55
C ARG A 158 -9.51 -12.92 8.63
N LEU A 159 -10.83 -12.80 8.52
CA LEU A 159 -11.69 -12.18 9.52
C LEU A 159 -11.93 -13.14 10.69
N SER A 160 -12.51 -12.65 11.77
CA SER A 160 -12.83 -13.43 12.97
C SER A 160 -13.77 -14.61 12.72
N ASN A 161 -14.58 -14.55 11.66
CA ASN A 161 -15.45 -15.64 11.21
C ASN A 161 -14.70 -16.73 10.41
N GLY A 162 -13.40 -16.59 10.18
CA GLY A 162 -12.54 -17.52 9.44
C GLY A 162 -12.51 -17.31 7.92
N ASP A 163 -13.40 -16.48 7.37
CA ASP A 163 -13.41 -16.16 5.95
C ASP A 163 -12.23 -15.25 5.58
N LEU A 164 -11.73 -15.39 4.36
CA LEU A 164 -10.79 -14.41 3.80
C LEU A 164 -11.48 -13.04 3.74
N LEU A 165 -10.74 -11.97 4.05
CA LEU A 165 -11.26 -10.60 3.97
C LEU A 165 -11.83 -10.30 2.58
N VAL A 166 -11.21 -10.83 1.53
CA VAL A 166 -11.61 -10.67 0.13
C VAL A 166 -12.74 -11.59 -0.33
N LYS A 167 -13.27 -12.47 0.53
CA LYS A 167 -14.40 -13.33 0.18
C LYS A 167 -15.64 -12.48 -0.13
N GLY A 168 -16.23 -12.73 -1.30
CA GLY A 168 -17.37 -11.98 -1.83
C GLY A 168 -17.03 -10.58 -2.34
N LYS A 169 -15.74 -10.24 -2.50
CA LYS A 169 -15.29 -8.91 -2.90
C LYS A 169 -14.72 -8.87 -4.30
N THR A 170 -14.86 -7.72 -4.96
CA THR A 170 -14.06 -7.34 -6.11
C THR A 170 -12.84 -6.55 -5.67
N TRP A 171 -11.65 -6.98 -6.09
CA TRP A 171 -10.38 -6.37 -5.70
C TRP A 171 -9.34 -6.48 -6.82
N THR A 172 -8.26 -5.73 -6.69
CA THR A 172 -7.12 -5.71 -7.62
C THR A 172 -5.80 -5.72 -6.84
N GLY A 173 -4.70 -5.82 -7.57
CA GLY A 173 -3.32 -5.89 -7.08
C GLY A 173 -2.39 -6.00 -8.28
N PHE A 174 -1.09 -6.09 -8.05
CA PHE A 174 -0.10 -6.10 -9.13
C PHE A 174 -0.36 -7.26 -10.10
N ALA A 175 -0.50 -6.93 -11.39
CA ALA A 175 -0.98 -7.85 -12.41
C ALA A 175 0.16 -8.70 -13.00
N ASN A 176 -0.18 -9.88 -13.51
CA ASN A 176 0.78 -10.77 -14.18
C ASN A 176 1.44 -10.12 -15.40
N THR A 177 0.74 -9.21 -16.10
CA THR A 177 1.32 -8.46 -17.22
C THR A 177 2.40 -7.48 -16.78
N GLU A 178 2.27 -6.92 -15.58
CA GLU A 178 3.25 -6.03 -14.95
C GLU A 178 4.43 -6.84 -14.41
N GLU A 179 4.18 -7.99 -13.79
CA GLU A 179 5.24 -8.93 -13.37
C GLU A 179 6.06 -9.41 -14.57
N ALA A 180 5.40 -9.83 -15.65
CA ALA A 180 6.07 -10.28 -16.87
C ALA A 180 6.93 -9.17 -17.50
N PHE A 181 6.47 -7.92 -17.45
CA PHE A 181 7.25 -6.77 -17.89
C PHE A 181 8.49 -6.58 -17.00
N ALA A 182 8.32 -6.62 -15.67
CA ALA A 182 9.41 -6.44 -14.73
C ALA A 182 10.47 -7.55 -14.86
N ASP A 183 10.03 -8.82 -14.97
CA ASP A 183 10.90 -9.98 -15.18
C ASP A 183 11.68 -9.87 -16.50
N ALA A 184 11.00 -9.48 -17.59
CA ALA A 184 11.64 -9.29 -18.89
C ALA A 184 12.69 -8.18 -18.86
N TRP A 185 12.38 -7.08 -18.14
CA TRP A 185 13.30 -5.97 -17.95
C TRP A 185 14.52 -6.36 -17.11
N ALA A 186 14.31 -7.10 -16.02
CA ALA A 186 15.37 -7.60 -15.14
C ALA A 186 16.18 -8.76 -15.74
N GLY A 187 15.66 -9.40 -16.80
CA GLY A 187 16.24 -10.60 -17.40
C GLY A 187 16.16 -11.84 -16.52
N GLN A 188 15.35 -11.82 -15.46
CA GLN A 188 15.16 -12.91 -14.51
C GLN A 188 13.83 -12.76 -13.77
N LYS A 189 13.38 -13.86 -13.16
CA LYS A 189 12.21 -13.84 -12.27
C LYS A 189 12.52 -13.02 -11.00
N ILE A 190 11.68 -12.04 -10.68
CA ILE A 190 11.86 -11.15 -9.52
C ILE A 190 11.10 -11.67 -8.30
N GLN A 191 9.80 -11.97 -8.47
CA GLN A 191 8.92 -12.33 -7.36
C GLN A 191 8.82 -13.85 -7.17
N PRO A 192 8.70 -14.35 -5.93
CA PRO A 192 8.59 -15.79 -5.67
C PRO A 192 7.29 -16.39 -6.26
N PHE A 193 6.21 -15.61 -6.22
CA PHE A 193 4.89 -15.90 -6.78
C PHE A 193 4.26 -14.60 -7.31
N TRP A 194 3.23 -14.70 -8.14
CA TRP A 194 2.49 -13.55 -8.67
C TRP A 194 1.12 -13.47 -8.01
N ILE A 195 0.73 -12.26 -7.58
CA ILE A 195 -0.49 -12.07 -6.77
C ILE A 195 -1.74 -12.44 -7.56
N GLU A 196 -1.83 -12.06 -8.84
CA GLU A 196 -2.98 -12.38 -9.69
C GLU A 196 -3.15 -13.91 -9.86
N ASP A 197 -2.06 -14.66 -10.01
CA ASP A 197 -2.11 -16.13 -10.09
C ASP A 197 -2.62 -16.76 -8.79
N GLU A 198 -2.16 -16.29 -7.64
CA GLU A 198 -2.64 -16.79 -6.34
C GLU A 198 -4.09 -16.35 -6.07
N ALA A 199 -4.46 -15.12 -6.44
CA ALA A 199 -5.80 -14.59 -6.26
C ALA A 199 -6.84 -15.37 -7.08
N LYS A 200 -6.51 -15.78 -8.32
CA LYS A 200 -7.38 -16.61 -9.17
C LYS A 200 -7.68 -18.00 -8.60
N LYS A 201 -6.85 -18.49 -7.67
CA LYS A 201 -7.09 -19.77 -6.97
C LYS A 201 -8.07 -19.63 -5.80
N LEU A 202 -8.39 -18.40 -5.38
CA LEU A 202 -9.28 -18.15 -4.25
C LEU A 202 -10.75 -18.20 -4.70
N GLU A 203 -11.48 -19.19 -4.20
CA GLU A 203 -12.90 -19.35 -4.47
C GLU A 203 -13.73 -18.21 -3.86
N GLY A 204 -14.77 -17.78 -4.58
CA GLY A 204 -15.72 -16.78 -4.09
C GLY A 204 -15.14 -15.36 -3.98
N THR A 205 -14.03 -15.07 -4.66
CA THR A 205 -13.47 -13.71 -4.79
C THR A 205 -13.47 -13.29 -6.27
N ASN A 206 -13.40 -11.99 -6.56
CA ASN A 206 -13.33 -11.46 -7.92
C ASN A 206 -12.09 -10.57 -8.08
N PHE A 207 -10.96 -11.14 -8.51
CA PHE A 207 -9.75 -10.37 -8.81
C PHE A 207 -9.79 -9.85 -10.24
N ILE A 208 -9.69 -8.53 -10.42
CA ILE A 208 -9.69 -7.89 -11.74
C ILE A 208 -8.47 -7.00 -11.93
N VAL A 209 -8.07 -6.82 -13.18
CA VAL A 209 -6.92 -5.99 -13.58
C VAL A 209 -7.32 -5.08 -14.74
N ASN A 210 -6.56 -4.01 -14.91
CA ASN A 210 -6.67 -3.07 -16.02
C ASN A 210 -5.29 -2.91 -16.71
N GLY A 211 -5.23 -2.06 -17.72
CA GLY A 211 -4.01 -1.82 -18.50
C GLY A 211 -2.84 -1.37 -17.62
N MET A 212 -1.69 -1.98 -17.87
CA MET A 212 -0.42 -1.67 -17.23
C MET A 212 -0.08 -0.17 -17.31
N PHE A 213 0.55 0.34 -16.25
CA PHE A 213 1.03 1.72 -16.12
C PHE A 213 -0.07 2.80 -16.22
N LYS A 214 -1.29 2.46 -15.82
CA LYS A 214 -2.40 3.40 -15.70
C LYS A 214 -3.01 3.31 -14.31
N PRO A 215 -3.37 4.45 -13.68
CA PRO A 215 -4.06 4.43 -12.41
C PRO A 215 -5.30 3.54 -12.49
N PHE A 216 -5.37 2.55 -11.59
CA PHE A 216 -6.52 1.68 -11.43
C PHE A 216 -6.67 1.30 -9.97
N ALA A 217 -7.77 1.74 -9.37
CA ALA A 217 -8.14 1.42 -8.01
C ALA A 217 -9.64 1.14 -7.95
N ILE A 218 -10.03 0.23 -7.06
CA ILE A 218 -11.41 -0.22 -6.88
C ILE A 218 -11.76 -0.08 -5.41
N ARG A 219 -13.01 0.28 -5.15
CA ARG A 219 -13.62 0.22 -3.83
C ARG A 219 -14.73 -0.83 -3.83
N ASP A 220 -14.69 -1.74 -2.87
CA ASP A 220 -15.76 -2.69 -2.54
C ASP A 220 -16.08 -2.60 -1.03
N GLY A 221 -17.13 -1.83 -0.72
CA GLY A 221 -17.48 -1.48 0.66
C GLY A 221 -16.38 -0.64 1.31
N ASN A 222 -15.77 -1.19 2.36
CA ASN A 222 -14.67 -0.56 3.10
C ASN A 222 -13.27 -1.06 2.67
N LEU A 223 -13.20 -1.97 1.69
CA LEU A 223 -11.93 -2.38 1.10
C LEU A 223 -11.67 -1.54 -0.16
N ILE A 224 -10.49 -0.94 -0.23
CA ILE A 224 -9.98 -0.25 -1.40
C ILE A 224 -8.69 -0.94 -1.83
N THR A 225 -8.56 -1.24 -3.12
CA THR A 225 -7.33 -1.83 -3.65
C THR A 225 -6.85 -1.09 -4.89
N GLY A 226 -5.55 -0.85 -4.98
CA GLY A 226 -4.90 -0.25 -6.15
C GLY A 226 -3.94 -1.22 -6.83
N GLN A 227 -3.94 -1.23 -8.16
CA GLN A 227 -3.19 -2.21 -8.94
C GLN A 227 -1.67 -2.08 -8.84
N GLN A 228 -1.11 -0.88 -9.02
CA GLN A 228 0.34 -0.69 -9.20
C GLN A 228 0.80 0.72 -8.77
N GLN A 229 2.07 1.08 -9.03
CA GLN A 229 2.69 2.32 -8.57
C GLN A 229 1.95 3.63 -8.89
N PHE A 230 1.28 3.73 -10.05
CA PHE A 230 0.46 4.88 -10.44
C PHE A 230 -0.95 4.85 -9.84
N SER A 231 -1.32 3.78 -9.12
CA SER A 231 -2.62 3.65 -8.46
C SER A 231 -2.62 4.17 -7.01
N GLY A 232 -1.46 4.55 -6.45
CA GLY A 232 -1.35 5.05 -5.08
C GLY A 232 -2.28 6.25 -4.82
N ALA A 233 -2.14 7.31 -5.62
CA ALA A 233 -3.00 8.49 -5.54
C ALA A 233 -4.49 8.16 -5.74
N ALA A 234 -4.81 7.36 -6.76
CA ALA A 234 -6.19 6.96 -7.05
C ALA A 234 -6.84 6.18 -5.90
N ALA A 235 -6.10 5.28 -5.24
CA ALA A 235 -6.58 4.58 -4.07
C ALA A 235 -6.77 5.53 -2.87
N ALA A 236 -5.86 6.48 -2.66
CA ALA A 236 -5.97 7.50 -1.62
C ALA A 236 -7.17 8.44 -1.85
N GLU A 237 -7.43 8.83 -3.10
CA GLU A 237 -8.62 9.62 -3.47
C GLU A 237 -9.91 8.87 -3.15
N LEU A 238 -9.99 7.56 -3.42
CA LEU A 238 -11.14 6.75 -3.02
C LEU A 238 -11.32 6.72 -1.50
N VAL A 239 -10.24 6.70 -0.72
CA VAL A 239 -10.30 6.80 0.75
C VAL A 239 -10.87 8.16 1.16
N VAL A 240 -10.36 9.26 0.59
CA VAL A 240 -10.83 10.63 0.86
C VAL A 240 -12.33 10.76 0.58
N GLN A 241 -12.76 10.32 -0.61
CA GLN A 241 -14.18 10.30 -1.02
C GLN A 241 -15.04 9.48 -0.07
N THR A 242 -14.53 8.33 0.39
CA THR A 242 -15.26 7.44 1.32
C THR A 242 -15.41 8.06 2.71
N LEU A 243 -14.45 8.87 3.15
CA LEU A 243 -14.52 9.62 4.41
C LEU A 243 -15.37 10.89 4.33
N GLY A 244 -15.89 11.23 3.14
CA GLY A 244 -16.84 12.32 2.95
C GLY A 244 -16.21 13.68 2.63
N ARG A 245 -15.03 13.71 2.01
CA ARG A 245 -14.42 14.92 1.45
C ARG A 245 -14.23 14.84 -0.05
#